data_AF-A0A932R8N8-F1
#
_entry.id   AF-A0A932R8N8-F1
#
_cell.length_a   1.000
_cell.length_b   1.000
_cell.length_c   1.000
_cell.angle_alpha   90.00
_cell.angle_beta   90.00
_cell.angle_gamma   90.00
#
_symmetry.space_group_name_H-M   'P 1'
#
loop_
_entity.id
_entity.type
_entity.pdbx_description
1 polymer ?
#
loop_
_entity_poly.entity_id
_entity_poly.type
_entity_poly.pdbx_seq_one_letter_code
_entity_poly.pdbx_strand_id
1 'polypeptide(L)'
;MINMMLLLQTPETTPTESELRKLLDQILTFLYSLAHLLGGLVAQAIQAILNRPLPADLIDPLGFLVIITIFLIVTEVAKKIAWIIIALGWILIVLRIVLEVLSK
;
A
#
# COMPACT_ATOMS: atom_id res chain seq x y z
N MET A 1 -10.08 -45.51 -21.65
CA MET A 1 -10.94 -44.33 -21.36
C MET A 1 -10.76 -43.74 -19.95
N ILE A 2 -10.04 -44.41 -19.03
CA ILE A 2 -9.83 -43.92 -17.65
C ILE A 2 -8.65 -42.91 -17.56
N ASN A 3 -7.66 -42.99 -18.46
CA ASN A 3 -6.50 -42.09 -18.45
C ASN A 3 -6.79 -40.64 -18.90
N MET A 4 -7.99 -40.34 -19.40
CA MET A 4 -8.35 -38.99 -19.87
C MET A 4 -9.10 -38.16 -18.81
N MET A 5 -9.62 -38.80 -17.75
CA MET A 5 -10.25 -38.11 -16.61
C MET A 5 -9.24 -37.57 -15.58
N LEU A 6 -7.99 -38.03 -15.60
CA LEU A 6 -6.91 -37.54 -14.73
C LEU A 6 -6.30 -36.21 -15.22
N LEU A 7 -6.58 -35.82 -16.47
CA LEU A 7 -6.14 -34.55 -17.07
C LEU A 7 -7.10 -33.38 -16.83
N LEU A 8 -8.27 -33.62 -16.23
CA LEU A 8 -9.24 -32.58 -15.85
C LEU A 8 -9.18 -32.20 -14.36
N GLN A 9 -8.20 -32.72 -13.62
CA GLN A 9 -7.81 -32.10 -12.35
C GLN A 9 -6.96 -30.88 -12.67
N THR A 10 -7.60 -29.82 -13.17
CA THR A 10 -7.03 -28.49 -13.04
C THR A 10 -6.86 -28.27 -11.53
N PRO A 11 -5.66 -27.96 -11.03
CA PRO A 11 -5.49 -27.64 -9.62
C PRO A 11 -6.44 -26.48 -9.31
N GLU A 12 -7.46 -26.74 -8.49
CA GLU A 12 -8.35 -25.72 -7.97
C GLU A 12 -7.47 -24.69 -7.26
N THR A 13 -7.21 -23.54 -7.90
CA THR A 13 -6.36 -22.47 -7.37
C THR A 13 -7.10 -21.66 -6.29
N THR A 14 -7.75 -22.34 -5.34
CA THR A 14 -8.26 -21.69 -4.15
C THR A 14 -7.08 -21.49 -3.20
N PRO A 15 -6.70 -20.24 -2.87
CA PRO A 15 -5.64 -20.01 -1.89
C PRO A 15 -6.10 -20.63 -0.57
N THR A 16 -5.44 -21.72 -0.16
CA THR A 16 -5.68 -22.32 1.16
C THR A 16 -5.28 -21.32 2.23
N GLU A 17 -5.97 -21.33 3.38
CA GLU A 17 -5.71 -20.40 4.49
C GLU A 17 -4.23 -20.37 4.91
N SER A 18 -3.51 -21.48 4.74
CA SER A 18 -2.07 -21.60 4.94
C SER A 18 -1.26 -20.66 4.03
N GLU A 19 -1.58 -20.61 2.74
CA GLU A 19 -0.87 -19.74 1.79
C GLU A 19 -1.14 -18.26 2.08
N LEU A 20 -2.37 -17.91 2.47
CA LEU A 20 -2.70 -16.54 2.91
C LEU A 20 -1.90 -16.15 4.16
N ARG A 21 -1.77 -17.04 5.15
CA ARG A 21 -0.96 -16.79 6.35
C ARG A 21 0.50 -16.58 6.01
N LYS A 22 1.07 -17.36 5.10
CA LYS A 22 2.47 -17.19 4.65
C LYS A 22 2.67 -15.84 3.95
N LEU A 23 1.75 -15.44 3.08
CA LEU A 23 1.81 -14.13 2.41
C LEU A 23 1.72 -12.97 3.42
N LEU A 24 0.81 -13.07 4.39
CA LEU A 24 0.68 -12.08 5.45
C LEU A 24 1.95 -11.99 6.32
N ASP A 25 2.50 -13.13 6.72
CA ASP A 25 3.72 -13.21 7.52
C ASP A 25 4.92 -12.63 6.77
N GLN A 26 5.04 -12.92 5.47
CA GLN A 26 6.06 -12.35 4.61
C GLN A 26 5.94 -10.81 4.50
N ILE A 27 4.72 -10.30 4.33
CA ILE A 27 4.46 -8.85 4.27
C ILE A 27 4.76 -8.19 5.63
N LEU A 28 4.34 -8.78 6.74
CA LEU A 28 4.62 -8.26 8.08
C LEU A 28 6.12 -8.25 8.37
N THR A 29 6.83 -9.32 8.02
CA THR A 29 8.28 -9.42 8.19
C THR A 29 9.01 -8.36 7.36
N PHE A 30 8.56 -8.14 6.12
CA PHE A 30 9.09 -7.07 5.29
C PHE A 30 8.85 -5.68 5.92
N LEU A 31 7.63 -5.43 6.41
CA LEU A 31 7.28 -4.16 7.05
C LEU A 31 8.08 -3.93 8.34
N TYR A 32 8.25 -4.97 9.15
CA TYR A 32 9.07 -4.93 10.35
C TYR A 32 10.53 -4.62 10.02
N SER A 33 11.10 -5.26 8.99
CA SER A 33 12.46 -4.97 8.53
C SER A 33 12.63 -3.52 8.09
N LEU A 34 11.68 -2.99 7.31
CA LEU A 34 11.67 -1.57 6.95
C LEU A 34 11.54 -0.65 8.16
N ALA A 35 10.68 -1.00 9.11
CA ALA A 35 10.47 -0.22 10.33
C ALA A 35 11.78 -0.15 11.12
N HIS A 36 12.43 -1.29 11.34
CA HIS A 36 13.70 -1.34 12.06
C HIS A 36 14.79 -0.49 11.38
N LEU A 37 14.91 -0.57 10.05
CA LEU A 37 15.88 0.21 9.28
C LEU A 37 15.59 1.72 9.35
N LEU A 38 14.36 2.14 9.06
CA LEU A 38 13.96 3.54 9.07
C LEU A 38 13.99 4.13 10.48
N GLY A 39 13.54 3.36 11.46
CA GLY A 39 13.59 3.70 12.87
C GLY A 39 15.03 3.90 13.34
N GLY A 40 15.95 3.04 12.90
CA GLY A 40 17.37 3.16 13.21
C GLY A 40 17.99 4.42 12.62
N LEU A 41 17.64 4.77 11.39
CA LEU A 41 18.10 6.01 10.73
C LEU A 41 17.60 7.26 11.47
N VAL A 42 16.31 7.30 11.80
CA VAL A 42 15.75 8.46 12.52
C VAL A 42 16.27 8.53 13.94
N ALA A 43 16.40 7.40 14.63
CA ALA A 43 17.00 7.35 15.97
C ALA A 43 18.45 7.86 15.94
N GLN A 44 19.24 7.51 14.92
CA GLN A 44 20.60 8.07 14.75
C GLN A 44 20.59 9.58 14.54
N ALA A 45 19.69 10.10 13.70
CA ALA A 45 19.53 11.54 13.50
C ALA A 45 19.15 12.27 14.80
N ILE A 46 18.23 11.70 15.58
CA ILE A 46 17.81 12.25 16.88
C ILE A 46 18.97 12.22 17.88
N GLN A 47 19.72 11.11 17.95
CA GLN A 47 20.88 10.98 18.84
C GLN A 47 21.99 11.99 18.48
N ALA A 48 22.20 12.26 17.18
CA ALA A 48 23.15 13.27 16.73
C ALA A 48 22.75 14.70 17.17
N ILE A 49 21.45 14.98 17.30
CA ILE A 49 20.93 16.28 17.74
C ILE A 49 20.94 16.39 19.28
N LEU A 50 20.47 15.35 19.97
CA LEU A 50 20.32 15.33 21.44
C LEU A 50 21.61 14.96 22.19
N ASN A 51 22.61 14.45 21.47
CA ASN A 51 23.90 13.99 22.00
C ASN A 51 23.74 13.00 23.18
N ARG A 52 22.68 12.19 23.15
CA ARG A 52 22.36 11.15 24.15
C ARG A 52 21.88 9.88 23.45
N PRO A 53 22.19 8.69 23.99
CA PRO A 53 21.71 7.43 23.42
C PRO A 53 20.20 7.30 23.59
N LEU A 54 19.53 6.81 22.56
CA LEU A 54 18.11 6.45 22.62
C LEU A 54 17.95 4.97 23.00
N PRO A 55 16.96 4.62 23.83
CA PRO A 55 16.59 3.23 24.09
C PRO A 55 16.31 2.46 22.79
N ALA A 56 16.84 1.24 22.67
CA ALA A 56 16.64 0.39 21.49
C ALA A 56 15.15 0.06 21.26
N ASP A 57 14.38 -0.07 22.34
CA ASP A 57 12.94 -0.38 22.29
C ASP A 57 12.10 0.73 21.60
N LEU A 58 12.67 1.92 21.40
CA LEU A 58 12.01 3.02 20.68
C LEU A 58 12.29 3.00 19.18
N ILE A 59 13.25 2.21 18.71
CA ILE A 59 13.65 2.16 17.30
C ILE A 59 12.48 1.64 16.45
N ASP A 60 11.87 0.51 16.82
CA ASP A 60 10.81 -0.08 16.01
C ASP A 60 9.54 0.78 15.98
N PRO A 61 9.02 1.30 17.12
CA PRO A 61 7.88 2.23 17.11
C PRO A 61 8.12 3.49 16.28
N LEU A 62 9.34 4.05 16.34
CA LEU A 62 9.72 5.21 15.53
C LEU A 62 9.75 4.86 14.03
N GLY A 63 10.24 3.68 13.70
CA GLY A 63 10.21 3.13 12.34
C GLY A 63 8.81 3.04 11.75
N PHE A 64 7.87 2.47 12.49
CA PHE A 64 6.46 2.40 12.07
C PHE A 64 5.85 3.80 11.90
N LEU A 65 6.20 4.76 12.76
CA LEU A 65 5.75 6.14 12.65
C LEU A 65 6.23 6.79 11.34
N VAL A 66 7.49 6.56 10.95
CA VAL A 66 8.05 7.04 9.67
C VAL A 66 7.32 6.41 8.49
N ILE A 67 7.08 5.09 8.53
CA ILE A 67 6.38 4.38 7.45
C ILE A 67 4.97 4.95 7.25
N ILE A 68 4.20 5.10 8.33
CA ILE A 68 2.85 5.67 8.27
C ILE A 68 2.90 7.11 7.76
N THR A 69 3.90 7.89 8.17
CA THR A 69 4.08 9.26 7.70
C THR A 69 4.31 9.31 6.18
N ILE A 70 5.20 8.45 5.65
CA ILE A 70 5.44 8.35 4.21
C ILE A 70 4.16 7.92 3.48
N PHE A 71 3.45 6.93 4.03
CA PHE A 71 2.18 6.48 3.46
C PHE A 71 1.16 7.61 3.38
N LEU A 72 1.01 8.40 4.44
CA LEU A 72 0.12 9.55 4.46
C LEU A 72 0.49 10.58 3.39
N ILE A 73 1.77 10.94 3.27
CA ILE A 73 2.24 11.87 2.24
C ILE A 73 1.86 11.37 0.84
N VAL A 74 2.07 10.08 0.56
CA VAL A 74 1.70 9.48 -0.74
C VAL A 74 0.19 9.52 -0.94
N THR A 75 -0.62 9.20 0.08
CA THR A 75 -2.08 9.23 -0.03
C THR A 75 -2.64 10.63 -0.25
N GLU A 76 -2.04 11.67 0.34
CA GLU A 76 -2.45 13.05 0.12
C GLU A 76 -2.21 13.48 -1.34
N VAL A 77 -1.06 13.12 -1.90
CA VAL A 77 -0.74 13.38 -3.32
C VAL A 77 -1.72 12.62 -4.22
N ALA A 78 -1.96 11.34 -3.93
CA ALA A 78 -2.92 10.52 -4.66
C ALA A 78 -4.34 11.13 -4.62
N LYS A 79 -4.78 11.62 -3.46
CA LYS A 79 -6.07 12.31 -3.29
C LYS A 79 -6.16 13.55 -4.18
N LYS A 80 -5.10 14.35 -4.25
CA LYS A 80 -5.07 15.55 -5.10
C LYS A 80 -5.23 15.20 -6.58
N ILE A 81 -4.53 14.16 -7.04
CA ILE A 81 -4.62 13.67 -8.43
C ILE A 81 -6.02 13.11 -8.72
N ALA A 82 -6.57 12.28 -7.82
CA ALA A 82 -7.90 11.70 -7.95
C ALA A 82 -8.97 12.78 -8.11
N TRP A 83 -8.89 13.86 -7.33
CA TRP A 83 -9.81 15.00 -7.44
C TRP A 83 -9.76 15.68 -8.81
N ILE A 84 -8.58 15.84 -9.40
CA ILE A 84 -8.42 16.41 -10.75
C ILE A 84 -9.11 15.52 -11.78
N ILE A 85 -8.86 14.21 -11.73
CA ILE A 85 -9.45 13.24 -12.67
C ILE A 85 -10.97 13.23 -12.55
N ILE A 86 -11.49 13.22 -11.32
CA ILE A 86 -12.94 13.27 -11.05
C ILE A 86 -13.54 14.56 -11.60
N ALA A 87 -12.92 15.71 -11.33
CA ALA A 87 -13.39 17.01 -11.84
C ALA A 87 -13.42 17.04 -13.38
N LEU A 88 -12.37 16.54 -14.05
CA LEU A 88 -12.36 16.40 -15.50
C LEU A 88 -13.48 15.48 -16.00
N GLY A 89 -13.66 14.33 -15.36
CA GLY A 89 -14.73 13.39 -15.70
C GLY A 89 -16.11 14.05 -15.62
N TRP A 90 -16.38 14.80 -14.55
CA TRP A 90 -17.62 15.54 -14.40
C TRP A 90 -17.81 16.61 -15.49
N ILE A 91 -16.78 17.41 -15.79
CA ILE A 91 -16.85 18.44 -16.84
C ILE A 91 -17.17 17.80 -18.19
N LEU A 92 -16.51 16.70 -18.54
CA LEU A 92 -16.74 16.00 -19.81
C LEU A 92 -18.16 15.41 -19.91
N ILE A 93 -18.67 14.84 -18.82
CA ILE A 93 -20.03 14.30 -18.77
C ILE A 93 -21.07 15.42 -18.91
N VAL A 94 -20.90 16.52 -18.17
CA VAL A 94 -21.80 17.67 -18.28
C VAL A 94 -21.76 18.25 -19.70
N LEU A 95 -20.57 18.40 -20.27
CA LEU A 95 -20.40 18.89 -21.64
C LEU A 95 -21.12 17.98 -22.65
N ARG A 96 -20.99 16.66 -22.51
CA ARG A 96 -21.69 15.69 -23.35
C ARG A 96 -23.21 15.86 -23.26
N ILE A 97 -23.75 15.97 -22.05
CA ILE A 97 -25.20 16.14 -21.83
C ILE A 97 -25.69 17.44 -22.49
N VAL A 98 -24.97 18.54 -22.32
CA VAL A 98 -25.33 19.83 -22.92
C VAL A 98 -25.32 19.75 -24.45
N LEU A 99 -24.28 19.15 -25.04
CA LEU A 99 -24.18 18.99 -26.49
C LEU A 99 -25.31 18.11 -27.04
N GLU A 100 -25.65 17.02 -26.35
CA GLU A 100 -26.71 16.10 -26.76
C GLU A 100 -28.10 16.73 -26.67
N VAL A 101 -28.34 17.60 -25.67
CA VAL A 101 -29.59 18.35 -25.54
C VAL A 101 -29.69 19.49 -26.55
N LEU A 102 -28.60 20.21 -26.82
CA LEU A 102 -28.59 21.36 -27.74
C LEU A 102 -28.59 20.93 -29.21
N SER A 103 -28.03 19.77 -29.52
CA SER A 103 -28.03 19.20 -30.88
C SER A 103 -29.35 18.50 -31.24
N LYS A 104 -30.35 18.55 -30.36
CA LYS A 104 -31.69 18.02 -30.56
C LYS A 104 -32.68 19.15 -30.84
#